data_AF-A0A2N5K9Q8-F1
#
_entry.id   AF-A0A2N5K9Q8-F1
#
_cell.length_a   1.000
_cell.length_b   1.000
_cell.length_c   1.000
_cell.angle_alpha   90.00
_cell.angle_beta   90.00
_cell.angle_gamma   90.00
#
_symmetry.space_group_name_H-M   'P 1'
#
loop_
_entity.id
_entity.type
_entity.pdbx_description
1 polymer ?
#
loop_
_entity_poly.entity_id
_entity_poly.type
_entity_poly.pdbx_seq_one_letter_code
_entity_poly.pdbx_strand_id
1 'polypeptide(L)'
;MLNPGDPTTGRGLLLFAGLMLGFGLFVGVGQHAWWDAAFWLSLAGFMACYGALMLDVLPQLQRLLLVLGLASGGLALVLALRMTIVG
;
A
#
# COMPACT_ATOMS: atom_id res chain seq x y z
N MET A 1 -9.51 4.11 24.35
CA MET A 1 -9.67 2.74 23.81
C MET A 1 -9.76 2.89 22.30
N LEU A 2 -8.68 2.61 21.58
CA LEU A 2 -8.67 2.59 20.11
C LEU A 2 -9.49 1.39 19.68
N ASN A 3 -10.65 1.62 19.05
CA ASN A 3 -11.51 0.55 18.60
C ASN A 3 -10.88 -0.02 17.31
N PRO A 4 -10.60 -1.33 17.20
CA PRO A 4 -9.95 -1.91 16.01
C PRO A 4 -10.77 -1.84 14.71
N GLY A 5 -11.90 -1.13 14.71
CA GLY A 5 -12.70 -0.81 13.52
C GLY A 5 -13.04 0.69 13.41
N ASP A 6 -12.24 1.58 14.00
CA ASP A 6 -12.50 3.03 13.88
C ASP A 6 -12.32 3.49 12.42
N PRO A 7 -13.39 4.02 11.77
CA PRO A 7 -13.35 4.41 10.36
C PRO A 7 -12.36 5.57 10.10
N THR A 8 -11.98 6.31 11.14
CA THR A 8 -10.92 7.33 11.08
C THR A 8 -9.55 6.73 10.77
N THR A 9 -9.22 5.54 11.29
CA THR A 9 -7.97 4.84 10.99
C THR A 9 -7.92 4.40 9.53
N GLY A 10 -9.01 3.85 9.02
CA GLY A 10 -9.12 3.47 7.61
C GLY A 10 -8.97 4.66 6.66
N ARG A 11 -9.56 5.82 7.00
CA ARG A 11 -9.36 7.07 6.23
C ARG A 11 -7.92 7.57 6.28
N GLY A 12 -7.29 7.52 7.46
CA GLY A 12 -5.89 7.88 7.62
C GLY A 12 -4.98 7.01 6.75
N LEU A 13 -5.23 5.70 6.70
CA LEU A 13 -4.52 4.76 5.84
C LEU A 13 -4.72 5.06 4.35
N LEU A 14 -5.94 5.37 3.91
CA LEU A 14 -6.18 5.75 2.51
C LEU A 14 -5.48 7.06 2.12
N LEU A 15 -5.51 8.07 2.98
CA LEU A 15 -4.80 9.34 2.75
C LEU A 15 -3.29 9.10 2.67
N PHE A 16 -2.76 8.30 3.59
CA PHE A 16 -1.34 7.99 3.62
C PHE A 16 -0.90 7.12 2.43
N ALA A 17 -1.74 6.17 2.00
CA ALA A 17 -1.54 5.41 0.78
C ALA A 17 -1.49 6.33 -0.45
N GLY A 18 -2.37 7.33 -0.53
CA GLY A 18 -2.35 8.34 -1.59
C GLY A 18 -1.04 9.14 -1.62
N LEU A 19 -0.53 9.55 -0.46
CA LEU A 19 0.76 10.23 -0.34
C LEU A 19 1.92 9.33 -0.78
N MET A 20 1.95 8.07 -0.36
CA MET A 20 2.96 7.10 -0.78
C MET A 20 2.91 6.83 -2.28
N LEU A 21 1.72 6.79 -2.88
CA LEU A 21 1.53 6.59 -4.31
C LEU A 21 2.09 7.79 -5.10
N GLY A 22 1.80 9.02 -4.64
CA GLY A 22 2.38 10.23 -5.20
C GLY A 22 3.90 10.28 -5.06
N PHE A 23 4.42 9.89 -3.90
CA PHE A 23 5.87 9.83 -3.66
C PHE A 23 6.56 8.78 -4.54
N GLY A 24 5.97 7.59 -4.67
CA GLY A 24 6.48 6.53 -5.53
C GLY A 24 6.52 6.94 -7.01
N LEU A 25 5.47 7.60 -7.50
CA LEU A 25 5.46 8.17 -8.86
C LEU A 25 6.52 9.25 -9.03
N PHE A 26 6.66 10.15 -8.04
CA PHE A 26 7.66 11.22 -8.07
C PHE A 26 9.09 10.67 -8.09
N VAL A 27 9.40 9.66 -7.26
CA VAL A 27 10.71 9.00 -7.21
C VAL A 27 11.00 8.26 -8.53
N GLY A 28 10.01 7.54 -9.07
CA GLY A 28 10.17 6.79 -10.31
C GLY A 28 10.41 7.68 -11.53
N VAL A 29 9.65 8.77 -11.63
CA VAL A 29 9.76 9.73 -12.75
C VAL A 29 10.98 10.64 -12.58
N GLY A 30 11.24 11.11 -11.36
CA GLY A 30 12.25 12.12 -11.08
C GLY A 30 13.68 11.59 -10.97
N GLN A 31 13.89 10.43 -10.35
CA GLN A 31 15.22 9.89 -10.06
C GLN A 31 15.59 8.65 -10.88
N HIS A 32 14.71 8.23 -11.81
CA HIS A 32 14.84 6.95 -12.55
C HIS A 32 15.06 5.74 -11.63
N ALA A 33 14.65 5.83 -10.37
CA ALA A 33 14.76 4.75 -9.39
C ALA A 33 13.52 3.86 -9.49
N TRP A 34 13.41 3.12 -10.60
CA TRP A 34 12.26 2.27 -10.93
C TRP A 34 11.95 1.24 -9.85
N TRP A 35 12.99 0.74 -9.17
CA TRP A 35 12.85 -0.23 -8.08
C TRP A 35 12.22 0.41 -6.84
N ASP A 36 12.71 1.57 -6.42
CA ASP A 36 12.16 2.30 -5.28
C ASP A 36 10.72 2.72 -5.55
N ALA A 37 10.45 3.20 -6.76
CA ALA A 37 9.10 3.54 -7.20
C ALA A 37 8.14 2.35 -7.13
N ALA A 38 8.57 1.17 -7.61
CA ALA A 38 7.77 -0.05 -7.54
C ALA A 38 7.49 -0.47 -6.09
N PHE A 39 8.47 -0.31 -5.19
CA PHE A 39 8.27 -0.56 -3.76
C PHE A 39 7.23 0.38 -3.17
N TRP A 40 7.35 1.70 -3.38
CA TRP A 40 6.39 2.69 -2.88
C TRP A 40 4.98 2.48 -3.44
N LEU A 41 4.86 2.12 -4.72
CA LEU A 41 3.58 1.80 -5.35
C LEU A 41 2.94 0.53 -4.75
N SER A 42 3.72 -0.52 -4.53
CA SER A 42 3.24 -1.77 -3.93
C SER A 42 2.79 -1.57 -2.47
N LEU A 43 3.54 -0.77 -1.70
CA LEU A 43 3.21 -0.41 -0.32
C LEU A 43 1.95 0.45 -0.25
N ALA A 44 1.80 1.42 -1.15
CA ALA A 44 0.60 2.22 -1.29
C ALA A 44 -0.63 1.36 -1.63
N GLY A 45 -0.48 0.41 -2.57
CA GLY A 45 -1.54 -0.54 -2.92
C GLY A 45 -1.99 -1.40 -1.75
N PHE A 46 -1.05 -1.90 -0.94
CA PHE A 46 -1.35 -2.66 0.27
C PHE A 46 -2.13 -1.82 1.28
N MET A 47 -1.67 -0.62 1.59
CA MET A 47 -2.33 0.28 2.54
C MET A 47 -3.70 0.76 2.04
N ALA A 48 -3.85 0.97 0.74
CA ALA A 48 -5.13 1.30 0.13
C ALA A 48 -6.14 0.16 0.29
N CYS A 49 -5.72 -1.09 0.02
CA CYS A 49 -6.57 -2.27 0.20
C CYS A 49 -6.96 -2.47 1.67
N TYR A 50 -6.00 -2.32 2.59
CA TYR A 50 -6.23 -2.45 4.02
C TYR A 50 -7.16 -1.35 4.56
N GLY A 51 -6.95 -0.08 4.15
CA GLY A 51 -7.84 1.03 4.49
C GLY A 51 -9.25 0.87 3.94
N ALA A 52 -9.39 0.35 2.72
CA ALA A 52 -10.68 0.06 2.09
C ALA A 52 -11.45 -1.08 2.81
N LEU A 53 -10.74 -2.11 3.27
CA LEU A 53 -11.30 -3.18 4.11
C LEU A 53 -11.78 -2.63 5.46
N MET A 54 -10.98 -1.75 6.08
CA MET A 54 -11.30 -1.16 7.39
C MET A 54 -12.52 -0.23 7.35
N LEU A 55 -12.77 0.40 6.20
CA LEU A 55 -13.92 1.28 5.96
C LEU A 55 -15.17 0.57 5.45
N ASP A 56 -15.08 -0.75 5.24
CA ASP A 56 -16.13 -1.60 4.70
C ASP A 56 -16.80 -1.02 3.43
N VAL A 57 -16.01 -0.36 2.58
CA VAL A 57 -16.53 0.42 1.43
C VAL A 57 -17.18 -0.50 0.39
N LEU A 58 -16.62 -1.70 0.20
CA LEU A 58 -17.11 -2.70 -0.75
C LEU A 58 -17.11 -4.11 -0.10
N PRO A 59 -18.16 -4.47 0.66
CA PRO A 59 -18.26 -5.77 1.33
C PRO A 59 -18.20 -6.94 0.34
N GLN A 60 -18.72 -6.76 -0.88
CA GLN A 60 -18.70 -7.77 -1.95
C GLN A 60 -17.29 -8.05 -2.50
N LEU A 61 -16.40 -7.05 -2.48
CA LEU A 61 -15.04 -7.18 -2.99
C LEU A 61 -14.01 -7.45 -1.88
N GLN A 62 -14.42 -7.66 -0.63
CA GLN A 62 -13.48 -7.87 0.49
C GLN A 62 -12.47 -8.99 0.21
N ARG A 63 -12.91 -10.13 -0.33
CA ARG A 63 -12.00 -11.23 -0.70
C ARG A 63 -11.00 -10.81 -1.78
N LEU A 64 -11.45 -10.06 -2.78
CA LEU A 64 -10.59 -9.56 -3.84
C LEU A 64 -9.60 -8.52 -3.31
N LEU A 65 -10.04 -7.60 -2.45
CA LEU A 65 -9.19 -6.63 -1.76
C LEU A 65 -8.16 -7.31 -0.85
N LEU A 66 -8.52 -8.39 -0.16
CA LEU A 66 -7.60 -9.20 0.63
C LEU A 66 -6.53 -9.87 -0.24
N VAL A 67 -6.94 -10.49 -1.36
CA VAL A 67 -6.01 -11.13 -2.29
C VAL A 67 -5.08 -10.10 -2.94
N LEU A 68 -5.62 -8.96 -3.38
CA LEU A 68 -4.84 -7.85 -3.93
C LEU A 68 -3.89 -7.24 -2.89
N GLY A 69 -4.36 -7.06 -1.65
CA GLY A 69 -3.56 -6.63 -0.52
C GLY A 69 -2.41 -7.61 -0.26
N LEU A 70 -2.69 -8.90 -0.13
CA LEU A 70 -1.65 -9.93 0.08
C LEU A 70 -0.66 -9.98 -1.08
N ALA A 71 -1.12 -9.89 -2.33
CA ALA A 71 -0.25 -9.90 -3.51
C ALA A 71 0.65 -8.65 -3.55
N SER A 72 0.08 -7.46 -3.29
CA SER A 72 0.85 -6.21 -3.26
C SER A 72 1.80 -6.13 -2.08
N GLY A 73 1.40 -6.58 -0.90
CA GLY A 73 2.27 -6.70 0.27
C GLY A 73 3.40 -7.72 0.08
N GLY A 74 3.11 -8.86 -0.57
CA GLY A 74 4.12 -9.84 -0.95
C GLY A 74 5.13 -9.26 -1.96
N LEU A 75 4.66 -8.52 -2.96
CA LEU A 75 5.53 -7.79 -3.89
C LEU A 75 6.39 -6.75 -3.16
N ALA A 76 5.81 -5.97 -2.24
CA ALA A 76 6.54 -5.00 -1.43
C ALA A 76 7.64 -5.68 -0.60
N LEU A 77 7.34 -6.83 0.02
CA LEU A 77 8.30 -7.62 0.79
C LEU A 77 9.45 -8.14 -0.09
N VAL A 78 9.15 -8.70 -1.26
CA VAL A 78 10.16 -9.19 -2.20
C VAL A 78 11.05 -8.04 -2.70
N LEU A 79 10.45 -6.89 -3.00
CA LEU A 79 11.19 -5.69 -3.42
C LEU A 79 12.08 -5.16 -2.28
N ALA A 80 11.56 -5.10 -1.05
CA ALA A 80 12.32 -4.69 0.13
C ALA A 80 13.52 -5.61 0.40
N LEU A 81 13.32 -6.93 0.31
CA LEU A 81 14.38 -7.94 0.42
C LEU A 81 15.45 -7.76 -0.65
N ARG A 82 15.03 -7.53 -1.90
CA ARG A 82 15.98 -7.26 -2.99
C ARG A 82 16.79 -6.00 -2.73
N MET A 83 16.17 -4.92 -2.25
CA MET A 83 16.86 -3.67 -1.94
C MET A 83 17.85 -3.83 -0.78
N THR A 84 17.48 -4.58 0.26
CA THR A 84 18.39 -4.82 1.41
C THR A 84 19.55 -5.73 1.08
N ILE A 85 19.43 -6.62 0.09
CA ILE A 85 20.52 -7.49 -0.35
C ILE A 85 21.46 -6.77 -1.34
N VAL A 86 20.95 -5.82 -2.11
CA VAL A 86 21.68 -5.13 -3.19
C VAL A 86 22.23 -3.76 -2.78
N GLY A 87 21.68 -3.14 -1.73
CA GLY A 87 22.13 -1.86 -1.15
C GLY A 87 23.24 -2.03 -0.13
#